data_AF-A0A1I8PJ54-F1
#
_entry.id   AF-A0A1I8PJ54-F1
#
_cell.length_a   1.000
_cell.length_b   1.000
_cell.length_c   1.000
_cell.angle_alpha   90.00
_cell.angle_beta   90.00
_cell.angle_gamma   90.00
#
_symmetry.space_group_name_H-M   'P 1'
#
loop_
_entity.id
_entity.type
_entity.pdbx_description
1 polymer ?
#
loop_
_entity_poly.entity_id
_entity_poly.type
_entity_poly.pdbx_seq_one_letter_code
_entity_poly.pdbx_strand_id
1 'polypeptide(L)'
;MAKNKIFSVAVSLVIVASLASLGQADVVGKSLMQELANHFQQFGAATLCVADQFDDTDVPGKVDKVIAEGIGYLKQFLGKTLSNEEYIKQSILVIKTAAANIGRTHEKCEKVPADYVASNTPANGSEVLATGKVLLKVSENLSCVVQRGDATALDKVPFFFAKTITNAASDESDKQVNKLFKHKMVLANDLGGLASC
;
A
#
# COMPACT_ATOMS: atom_id res chain seq x y z
N MET A 1 22.02 -25.01 8.88
CA MET A 1 21.93 -23.74 8.11
C MET A 1 20.47 -23.47 7.70
N ALA A 2 19.57 -23.23 8.65
CA ALA A 2 18.12 -23.34 8.42
C ALA A 2 17.27 -22.27 9.13
N LYS A 3 17.71 -21.00 9.20
CA LYS A 3 16.96 -19.95 9.91
C LYS A 3 16.72 -18.61 9.19
N ASN A 4 17.13 -18.42 7.93
CA ASN A 4 16.93 -17.14 7.21
C ASN A 4 15.97 -17.23 6.00
N LYS A 5 14.95 -18.09 6.04
CA LYS A 5 14.00 -18.29 4.92
C LYS A 5 12.54 -17.94 5.22
N ILE A 6 12.26 -17.17 6.27
CA ILE A 6 10.89 -16.76 6.65
C ILE A 6 10.65 -15.24 6.49
N PHE A 7 11.67 -14.46 6.17
CA PHE A 7 11.53 -13.00 5.99
C PHE A 7 11.02 -12.57 4.61
N SER A 8 10.74 -13.52 3.71
CA SER A 8 10.24 -13.29 2.35
C SER A 8 8.76 -13.69 2.17
N VAL A 9 8.08 -14.03 3.27
CA VAL A 9 6.69 -14.52 3.29
C VAL A 9 5.70 -13.39 3.65
N ALA A 10 6.20 -12.25 4.15
CA ALA A 10 5.41 -11.24 4.86
C ALA A 10 4.87 -10.07 4.00
N VAL A 11 5.54 -9.71 2.89
CA VAL A 11 5.05 -8.70 1.90
C VAL A 11 3.73 -9.14 1.26
N SER A 12 3.52 -10.44 1.35
CA SER A 12 2.56 -11.25 0.68
C SER A 12 1.41 -11.56 1.62
N LEU A 13 1.63 -12.24 2.74
CA LEU A 13 0.61 -13.00 3.47
C LEU A 13 -0.80 -12.43 3.76
N VAL A 14 -1.11 -11.11 3.72
CA VAL A 14 -2.39 -10.61 4.26
C VAL A 14 -2.93 -9.37 3.51
N ILE A 15 -2.98 -9.34 2.17
CA ILE A 15 -3.99 -8.52 1.45
C ILE A 15 -5.29 -9.34 1.19
N VAL A 16 -5.30 -10.67 1.37
CA VAL A 16 -6.47 -11.49 1.01
C VAL A 16 -6.74 -12.84 1.76
N ALA A 17 -6.04 -13.32 2.81
CA ALA A 17 -6.47 -14.59 3.47
C ALA A 17 -6.15 -14.71 4.96
N SER A 18 -6.96 -15.24 5.87
CA SER A 18 -8.34 -15.73 5.88
C SER A 18 -8.65 -16.12 7.34
N LEU A 19 -9.89 -15.87 7.80
CA LEU A 19 -10.73 -16.75 8.65
C LEU A 19 -10.18 -17.37 9.96
N ALA A 20 -10.68 -16.92 11.13
CA ALA A 20 -11.34 -17.76 12.15
C ALA A 20 -12.05 -16.95 13.28
N SER A 21 -13.39 -17.08 13.27
CA SER A 21 -14.42 -16.84 14.30
C SER A 21 -14.71 -15.46 14.93
N LEU A 22 -15.95 -15.05 14.63
CA LEU A 22 -17.01 -14.48 15.48
C LEU A 22 -16.99 -12.98 15.85
N GLY A 23 -17.99 -12.27 15.30
CA GLY A 23 -18.96 -11.57 16.16
C GLY A 23 -19.10 -10.06 16.00
N GLN A 24 -20.13 -9.65 15.23
CA GLN A 24 -20.93 -8.42 15.33
C GLN A 24 -20.30 -7.08 14.87
N ALA A 25 -20.96 -6.51 13.85
CA ALA A 25 -20.73 -5.20 13.29
C ALA A 25 -21.42 -4.11 14.13
N ASP A 26 -20.65 -3.13 14.58
CA ASP A 26 -20.83 -1.69 14.36
C ASP A 26 -19.70 -0.93 15.10
N VAL A 27 -19.39 0.32 14.70
CA VAL A 27 -18.24 1.15 15.13
C VAL A 27 -16.87 0.79 14.52
N VAL A 28 -16.65 -0.47 14.15
CA VAL A 28 -15.35 -1.00 13.69
C VAL A 28 -14.86 -0.46 12.33
N GLY A 29 -15.76 -0.03 11.43
CA GLY A 29 -15.40 0.36 10.06
C GLY A 29 -14.57 1.66 9.94
N LYS A 30 -14.92 2.70 10.70
CA LYS A 30 -14.25 4.02 10.60
C LYS A 30 -12.87 4.02 11.23
N SER A 31 -12.68 3.34 12.36
CA SER A 31 -11.37 3.21 13.00
C SER A 31 -10.39 2.42 12.12
N LEU A 32 -10.86 1.34 11.48
CA LEU A 32 -10.05 0.59 10.52
C LEU A 32 -9.68 1.42 9.28
N MET A 33 -10.60 2.20 8.73
CA MET A 33 -10.27 3.09 7.61
C MET A 33 -9.30 4.21 8.00
N GLN A 34 -9.38 4.73 9.22
CA GLN A 34 -8.41 5.71 9.72
C GLN A 34 -7.02 5.07 9.95
N GLU A 35 -6.97 3.85 10.50
CA GLU A 35 -5.73 3.09 10.64
C GLU A 35 -5.09 2.82 9.26
N LEU A 36 -5.91 2.47 8.28
CA LEU A 36 -5.48 2.29 6.89
C LEU A 36 -4.87 3.57 6.30
N ALA A 37 -5.49 4.73 6.52
CA ALA A 37 -4.94 6.01 6.08
C ALA A 37 -3.57 6.27 6.71
N ASN A 38 -3.45 6.12 8.03
CA ASN A 38 -2.18 6.33 8.75
C ASN A 38 -1.06 5.44 8.21
N HIS A 39 -1.36 4.19 7.84
CA HIS A 39 -0.37 3.30 7.24
C HIS A 39 0.01 3.71 5.81
N PHE A 40 -0.94 4.20 5.01
CA PHE A 40 -0.61 4.77 3.69
C PHE A 40 0.33 5.97 3.83
N GLN A 41 0.11 6.81 4.84
CA GLN A 41 1.01 7.93 5.13
C GLN A 41 2.43 7.45 5.45
N GLN A 42 2.56 6.50 6.39
CA GLN A 42 3.85 5.91 6.74
C GLN A 42 4.54 5.25 5.54
N PHE A 43 3.78 4.57 4.69
CA PHE A 43 4.31 3.93 3.50
C PHE A 43 4.78 4.96 2.46
N GLY A 44 4.01 6.03 2.26
CA GLY A 44 4.40 7.16 1.42
C GLY A 44 5.74 7.74 1.89
N ALA A 45 5.87 8.07 3.18
CA ALA A 45 7.09 8.60 3.77
C ALA A 45 8.32 7.68 3.56
N ALA A 46 8.19 6.37 3.82
CA ALA A 46 9.25 5.39 3.55
C ALA A 46 9.64 5.33 2.08
N THR A 47 8.66 5.37 1.18
CA THR A 47 8.89 5.36 -0.28
C THR A 47 9.60 6.63 -0.73
N LEU A 48 9.23 7.79 -0.20
CA LEU A 48 9.89 9.06 -0.47
C LEU A 48 11.35 9.06 -0.01
N CYS A 49 11.63 8.53 1.19
CA CYS A 49 13.01 8.41 1.68
C CYS A 49 13.86 7.50 0.79
N VAL A 50 13.30 6.36 0.39
CA VAL A 50 14.01 5.42 -0.49
C VAL A 50 14.27 6.01 -1.86
N ALA A 51 13.37 6.85 -2.38
CA ALA A 51 13.59 7.58 -3.61
C ALA A 51 14.80 8.53 -3.52
N ASP A 52 15.02 9.17 -2.37
CA ASP A 52 16.22 10.01 -2.13
C ASP A 52 17.52 9.20 -2.04
N GLN A 53 17.46 7.90 -1.77
CA GLN A 53 18.64 7.02 -1.67
C GLN A 53 18.84 6.14 -2.91
N PHE A 54 18.10 6.37 -4.00
CA PHE A 54 18.01 5.42 -5.10
C PHE A 54 19.28 5.27 -5.96
N ASP A 55 20.24 6.19 -5.84
CA ASP A 55 21.57 6.08 -6.46
C ASP A 55 22.50 5.07 -5.76
N ASP A 56 22.17 4.62 -4.56
CA ASP A 56 22.84 3.47 -3.94
C ASP A 56 22.52 2.21 -4.75
N THR A 57 23.55 1.54 -5.26
CA THR A 57 23.42 0.40 -6.17
C THR A 57 22.62 -0.77 -5.60
N ASP A 58 22.53 -0.90 -4.28
CA ASP A 58 21.79 -1.97 -3.62
C ASP A 58 20.30 -1.64 -3.42
N VAL A 59 19.92 -0.37 -3.49
CA VAL A 59 18.55 0.09 -3.23
C VAL A 59 17.57 -0.32 -4.34
N PRO A 60 17.84 -0.08 -5.65
CA PRO A 60 16.92 -0.43 -6.72
C PRO A 60 16.52 -1.90 -6.72
N GLY A 61 17.49 -2.81 -6.55
CA GLY A 61 17.22 -4.25 -6.54
C GLY A 61 16.39 -4.70 -5.33
N LYS A 62 16.62 -4.09 -4.15
CA LYS A 62 15.80 -4.37 -2.95
C LYS A 62 14.38 -3.83 -3.11
N VAL A 63 14.22 -2.65 -3.70
CA VAL A 63 12.90 -2.06 -3.99
C VAL A 63 12.13 -2.93 -4.98
N ASP A 64 12.75 -3.32 -6.10
CA ASP A 64 12.12 -4.17 -7.11
C ASP A 64 11.70 -5.51 -6.50
N LYS A 65 12.58 -6.13 -5.69
CA LYS A 65 12.26 -7.37 -4.98
C LYS A 65 11.05 -7.21 -4.05
N VAL A 66 10.99 -6.14 -3.26
CA VAL A 66 9.83 -5.90 -2.38
C VAL A 66 8.54 -5.77 -3.20
N ILE A 67 8.57 -5.11 -4.36
CA ILE A 67 7.36 -4.94 -5.19
C ILE A 67 6.97 -6.26 -5.90
N ALA A 68 7.95 -6.98 -6.47
CA ALA A 68 7.75 -8.23 -7.17
C ALA A 68 7.18 -9.33 -6.25
N GLU A 69 7.73 -9.47 -5.04
CA GLU A 69 7.23 -10.42 -4.04
C GLU A 69 5.77 -10.10 -3.66
N GLY A 70 5.44 -8.82 -3.49
CA GLY A 70 4.07 -8.39 -3.23
C GLY A 70 3.08 -8.75 -4.34
N ILE A 71 3.44 -8.50 -5.60
CA ILE A 71 2.60 -8.86 -6.76
C ILE A 71 2.42 -10.38 -6.89
N GLY A 72 3.49 -11.15 -6.68
CA GLY A 72 3.44 -12.62 -6.75
C GLY A 72 2.44 -13.24 -5.78
N TYR A 73 2.24 -12.64 -4.60
CA TYR A 73 1.19 -13.08 -3.68
C TYR A 73 -0.22 -12.71 -4.13
N LEU A 74 -0.44 -11.50 -4.65
CA LEU A 74 -1.78 -11.08 -5.08
C LEU A 74 -2.36 -12.02 -6.14
N LYS A 75 -1.51 -12.62 -6.99
CA LYS A 75 -1.93 -13.61 -8.00
C LYS A 75 -2.62 -14.85 -7.39
N GLN A 76 -2.36 -15.22 -6.14
CA GLN A 76 -3.01 -16.37 -5.46
C GLN A 76 -4.48 -16.15 -5.09
N PHE A 77 -4.99 -14.95 -5.34
CA PHE A 77 -6.32 -14.50 -4.91
C PHE A 77 -7.25 -14.11 -6.04
N LEU A 78 -6.77 -14.18 -7.28
CA LEU A 78 -7.61 -14.02 -8.45
C LEU A 78 -8.78 -15.01 -8.40
N GLY A 79 -10.00 -14.49 -8.50
CA GLY A 79 -11.24 -15.28 -8.48
C GLY A 79 -11.78 -15.65 -7.10
N LYS A 80 -11.20 -15.20 -5.99
CA LYS A 80 -11.77 -15.40 -4.64
C LYS A 80 -12.70 -14.26 -4.24
N THR A 81 -13.79 -14.57 -3.53
CA THR A 81 -14.76 -13.60 -3.00
C THR A 81 -14.48 -13.30 -1.53
N LEU A 82 -14.34 -12.02 -1.16
CA LEU A 82 -14.19 -11.56 0.23
C LEU A 82 -15.31 -10.59 0.64
N SER A 83 -15.48 -10.39 1.95
CA SER A 83 -16.30 -9.30 2.50
C SER A 83 -15.56 -7.96 2.56
N ASN A 84 -16.32 -6.88 2.73
CA ASN A 84 -15.82 -5.49 2.79
C ASN A 84 -14.82 -5.25 3.93
N GLU A 85 -15.10 -5.74 5.14
CA GLU A 85 -14.22 -5.56 6.30
C GLU A 85 -12.89 -6.31 6.13
N GLU A 86 -12.94 -7.50 5.53
CA GLU A 86 -11.75 -8.29 5.22
C GLU A 86 -10.85 -7.54 4.23
N TYR A 87 -11.40 -6.90 3.20
CA TYR A 87 -10.60 -6.07 2.30
C TYR A 87 -9.84 -4.95 3.05
N ILE A 88 -10.46 -4.31 4.04
CA ILE A 88 -9.85 -3.20 4.78
C ILE A 88 -8.74 -3.70 5.73
N LYS A 89 -9.02 -4.71 6.57
CA LYS A 89 -8.03 -5.26 7.53
C LYS A 89 -6.79 -5.79 6.82
N GLN A 90 -6.99 -6.41 5.68
CA GLN A 90 -5.90 -6.95 4.91
C GLN A 90 -5.07 -5.84 4.25
N SER A 91 -5.73 -4.80 3.73
CA SER A 91 -5.03 -3.60 3.23
C SER A 91 -4.09 -2.99 4.29
N ILE A 92 -4.56 -2.87 5.54
CA ILE A 92 -3.77 -2.36 6.69
C ILE A 92 -2.47 -3.16 6.86
N LEU A 93 -2.56 -4.50 6.98
CA LEU A 93 -1.39 -5.29 7.35
C LEU A 93 -0.31 -5.24 6.27
N VAL A 94 -0.69 -5.25 5.00
CA VAL A 94 0.31 -5.17 3.92
C VAL A 94 0.93 -3.81 3.83
N ILE A 95 0.16 -2.73 3.93
CA ILE A 95 0.76 -1.39 3.83
C ILE A 95 1.75 -1.17 4.97
N LYS A 96 1.40 -1.59 6.19
CA LYS A 96 2.31 -1.58 7.34
C LYS A 96 3.59 -2.38 7.08
N THR A 97 3.47 -3.56 6.47
CA THR A 97 4.61 -4.45 6.20
C THR A 97 5.48 -3.94 5.04
N ALA A 98 4.85 -3.41 3.99
CA ALA A 98 5.52 -2.77 2.87
C ALA A 98 6.29 -1.53 3.33
N ALA A 99 5.68 -0.68 4.17
CA ALA A 99 6.35 0.45 4.79
C ALA A 99 7.60 0.01 5.56
N ALA A 100 7.49 -1.05 6.37
CA ALA A 100 8.62 -1.56 7.13
C ALA A 100 9.75 -2.12 6.25
N ASN A 101 9.42 -2.89 5.21
CA ASN A 101 10.42 -3.49 4.32
C ASN A 101 11.06 -2.45 3.39
N ILE A 102 10.27 -1.53 2.85
CA ILE A 102 10.78 -0.40 2.07
C ILE A 102 11.68 0.47 2.94
N GLY A 103 11.27 0.80 4.16
CA GLY A 103 12.12 1.54 5.11
C GLY A 103 13.44 0.83 5.44
N ARG A 104 13.51 -0.50 5.34
CA ARG A 104 14.73 -1.30 5.55
C ARG A 104 15.58 -1.52 4.31
N THR A 105 15.16 -1.03 3.14
CA THR A 105 15.99 -1.12 1.93
C THR A 105 17.27 -0.28 2.05
N HIS A 106 17.22 0.77 2.87
CA HIS A 106 18.34 1.65 3.20
C HIS A 106 18.26 2.09 4.67
N GLU A 107 19.40 2.14 5.37
CA GLU A 107 19.47 2.42 6.82
C GLU A 107 18.82 3.75 7.25
N LYS A 108 19.00 4.80 6.45
CA LYS A 108 18.42 6.14 6.70
C LYS A 108 16.88 6.16 6.69
N CYS A 109 16.24 5.14 6.11
CA CYS A 109 14.79 5.10 5.95
C CYS A 109 14.08 4.24 7.00
N GLU A 110 14.80 3.58 7.91
CA GLU A 110 14.22 2.62 8.85
C GLU A 110 13.24 3.28 9.85
N LYS A 111 13.46 4.55 10.19
CA LYS A 111 12.65 5.32 11.16
C LYS A 111 12.28 6.71 10.64
N VAL A 112 11.91 6.76 9.37
CA VAL A 112 11.46 8.01 8.73
C VAL A 112 10.15 8.50 9.37
N PRO A 113 10.00 9.81 9.64
CA PRO A 113 8.76 10.37 10.16
C PRO A 113 7.66 10.39 9.09
N ALA A 114 6.40 10.38 9.52
CA ALA A 114 5.24 10.27 8.61
C ALA A 114 5.03 11.50 7.70
N ASP A 115 5.66 12.63 8.01
CA ASP A 115 5.63 13.89 7.26
C ASP A 115 6.92 14.12 6.44
N TYR A 116 7.72 13.07 6.23
CA TYR A 116 8.96 13.17 5.45
C TYR A 116 8.71 13.69 4.03
N VAL A 117 9.55 14.65 3.63
CA VAL A 117 9.56 15.24 2.30
C VAL A 117 10.89 14.90 1.64
N ALA A 118 10.80 14.24 0.48
CA ALA A 118 11.96 13.99 -0.38
C ALA A 118 12.57 15.33 -0.85
N SER A 119 13.89 15.45 -0.75
CA SER A 119 14.61 16.70 -0.99
C SER A 119 15.69 16.60 -2.06
N ASN A 120 16.21 15.41 -2.33
CA ASN A 120 17.30 15.17 -3.27
C ASN A 120 17.10 13.85 -4.03
N THR A 121 15.94 13.70 -4.68
CA THR A 121 15.64 12.49 -5.45
C THR A 121 16.46 12.46 -6.75
N PRO A 122 17.33 11.46 -6.95
CA PRO A 122 18.04 11.30 -8.21
C PRO A 122 17.10 10.88 -9.35
N ALA A 123 17.52 11.07 -10.61
CA ALA A 123 16.66 10.83 -11.77
C ALA A 123 16.14 9.38 -11.87
N ASN A 124 16.94 8.40 -11.47
CA ASN A 124 16.56 6.98 -11.44
C ASN A 124 15.51 6.64 -10.37
N GLY A 125 15.33 7.49 -9.35
CA GLY A 125 14.34 7.34 -8.29
C GLY A 125 13.00 8.03 -8.60
N SER A 126 12.85 8.65 -9.76
CA SER A 126 11.71 9.53 -10.08
C SER A 126 10.36 8.82 -10.03
N GLU A 127 10.29 7.57 -10.51
CA GLU A 127 9.07 6.76 -10.48
C GLU A 127 8.73 6.25 -9.07
N VAL A 128 9.75 6.01 -8.25
CA VAL A 128 9.58 5.67 -6.83
C VAL A 128 9.06 6.89 -6.07
N LEU A 129 9.62 8.07 -6.32
CA LEU A 129 9.13 9.34 -5.79
C LEU A 129 7.66 9.58 -6.17
N ALA A 130 7.31 9.40 -7.44
CA ALA A 130 5.95 9.55 -7.92
C ALA A 130 4.99 8.58 -7.22
N THR A 131 5.42 7.33 -7.01
CA THR A 131 4.66 6.34 -6.25
C THR A 131 4.46 6.77 -4.80
N GLY A 132 5.50 7.25 -4.12
CA GLY A 132 5.43 7.76 -2.75
C GLY A 132 4.41 8.89 -2.60
N LYS A 133 4.40 9.86 -3.52
CA LYS A 133 3.42 10.96 -3.54
C LYS A 133 1.98 10.46 -3.71
N VAL A 134 1.76 9.48 -4.58
CA VAL A 134 0.43 8.90 -4.77
C VAL A 134 -0.04 8.16 -3.52
N LEU A 135 0.84 7.47 -2.79
CA LEU A 135 0.49 6.82 -1.53
C LEU A 135 0.04 7.83 -0.46
N LEU A 136 0.72 8.98 -0.37
CA LEU A 136 0.28 10.08 0.50
C LEU A 136 -1.10 10.61 0.08
N LYS A 137 -1.32 10.82 -1.22
CA LYS A 137 -2.62 11.25 -1.75
C LYS A 137 -3.75 10.25 -1.43
N VAL A 138 -3.47 8.95 -1.46
CA VAL A 138 -4.44 7.92 -1.02
C VAL A 138 -4.77 8.07 0.46
N SER A 139 -3.76 8.30 1.32
CA SER A 139 -3.96 8.56 2.75
C SER A 139 -4.86 9.78 3.01
N GLU A 140 -4.58 10.88 2.32
CA GLU A 140 -5.33 12.13 2.42
C GLU A 140 -6.80 11.94 2.01
N ASN A 141 -7.02 11.34 0.84
CA ASN A 141 -8.37 11.09 0.32
C ASN A 141 -9.14 10.14 1.24
N LEU A 142 -8.51 9.09 1.78
CA LEU A 142 -9.16 8.17 2.70
C LEU A 142 -9.53 8.86 4.02
N SER A 143 -8.61 9.65 4.59
CA SER A 143 -8.88 10.42 5.82
C SER A 143 -10.08 11.36 5.62
N CYS A 144 -10.14 12.01 4.47
CA CYS A 144 -11.24 12.91 4.11
C CYS A 144 -12.59 12.19 3.93
N VAL A 145 -12.60 11.02 3.28
CA VAL A 145 -13.80 10.17 3.20
C VAL A 145 -14.28 9.76 4.59
N VAL A 146 -13.37 9.39 5.50
CA VAL A 146 -13.69 9.05 6.89
C VAL A 146 -14.27 10.25 7.65
N GLN A 147 -13.64 11.42 7.55
CA GLN A 147 -14.05 12.65 8.25
C GLN A 147 -15.43 13.14 7.83
N ARG A 148 -15.77 13.06 6.54
CA ARG A 148 -17.11 13.46 6.06
C ARG A 148 -18.22 12.57 6.61
N GLY A 149 -17.93 11.31 6.91
CA GLY A 149 -18.91 10.39 7.49
C GLY A 149 -20.08 10.03 6.57
N ASP A 150 -19.98 10.27 5.26
CA ASP A 150 -21.00 9.90 4.27
C ASP A 150 -21.04 8.38 4.11
N ALA A 151 -22.13 7.76 4.57
CA ALA A 151 -22.31 6.31 4.52
C ALA A 151 -22.24 5.74 3.08
N THR A 152 -22.75 6.47 2.09
CA THR A 152 -22.74 6.02 0.69
C THR A 152 -21.33 6.05 0.11
N ALA A 153 -20.53 7.05 0.49
CA ALA A 153 -19.13 7.13 0.09
C ALA A 153 -18.30 6.04 0.79
N LEU A 154 -18.52 5.84 2.10
CA LEU A 154 -17.82 4.83 2.90
C LEU A 154 -18.08 3.41 2.40
N ASP A 155 -19.32 3.09 1.98
CA ASP A 155 -19.68 1.78 1.44
C ASP A 155 -18.99 1.45 0.11
N LYS A 156 -18.51 2.46 -0.64
CA LYS A 156 -17.81 2.28 -1.92
C LYS A 156 -16.31 2.01 -1.77
N VAL A 157 -15.71 2.38 -0.63
CA VAL A 157 -14.26 2.25 -0.40
C VAL A 157 -13.75 0.83 -0.61
N PRO A 158 -14.36 -0.23 -0.02
CA PRO A 158 -13.89 -1.61 -0.19
C PRO A 158 -13.83 -2.06 -1.65
N PHE A 159 -14.82 -1.65 -2.45
CA PHE A 159 -14.90 -2.00 -3.87
C PHE A 159 -13.72 -1.42 -4.67
N PHE A 160 -13.31 -0.17 -4.42
CA PHE A 160 -12.17 0.44 -5.12
C PHE A 160 -10.85 -0.28 -4.82
N PHE A 161 -10.66 -0.72 -3.59
CA PHE A 161 -9.51 -1.54 -3.21
C PHE A 161 -9.54 -2.90 -3.91
N ALA A 162 -10.69 -3.59 -3.91
CA ALA A 162 -10.85 -4.88 -4.58
C ALA A 162 -10.54 -4.80 -6.10
N LYS A 163 -11.05 -3.76 -6.77
CA LYS A 163 -10.77 -3.47 -8.18
C LYS A 163 -9.28 -3.24 -8.43
N THR A 164 -8.63 -2.43 -7.60
CA THR A 164 -7.20 -2.13 -7.74
C THR A 164 -6.33 -3.38 -7.56
N ILE A 165 -6.67 -4.24 -6.59
CA ILE A 165 -5.98 -5.52 -6.34
C ILE A 165 -6.07 -6.42 -7.57
N THR A 166 -7.28 -6.62 -8.09
CA THR A 166 -7.53 -7.47 -9.26
C THR A 166 -6.74 -6.99 -10.48
N ASN A 167 -6.76 -5.68 -10.73
CA ASN A 167 -6.07 -5.08 -11.86
C ASN A 167 -4.54 -5.17 -11.71
N ALA A 168 -3.99 -4.93 -10.51
CA ALA A 168 -2.55 -5.02 -10.27
C ALA A 168 -2.03 -6.46 -10.35
N ALA A 169 -2.82 -7.44 -9.90
CA ALA A 169 -2.48 -8.85 -9.98
C ALA A 169 -2.49 -9.37 -11.43
N SER A 170 -3.43 -8.87 -12.25
CA SER A 170 -3.64 -9.31 -13.64
C SER A 170 -2.81 -8.55 -14.68
N ASP A 171 -2.17 -7.45 -14.29
CA ASP A 171 -1.31 -6.67 -15.19
C ASP A 171 0.01 -7.44 -15.39
N GLU A 172 0.43 -7.69 -16.62
CA GLU A 172 1.64 -8.49 -16.94
C GLU A 172 2.81 -7.61 -17.42
N SER A 173 2.78 -6.32 -17.13
CA SER A 173 3.89 -5.41 -17.47
C SER A 173 5.16 -5.73 -16.67
N ASP A 174 6.32 -5.64 -17.32
CA ASP A 174 7.62 -6.03 -16.72
C ASP A 174 8.12 -5.06 -15.63
N LYS A 175 7.79 -3.77 -15.73
CA LYS A 175 8.27 -2.74 -14.78
C LYS A 175 7.38 -2.66 -13.54
N GLN A 176 7.83 -3.28 -12.45
CA GLN A 176 7.07 -3.42 -11.19
C GLN A 176 6.69 -2.06 -10.56
N VAL A 177 7.62 -1.10 -10.50
CA VAL A 177 7.35 0.25 -9.97
C VAL A 177 6.27 0.97 -10.79
N ASN A 178 6.36 0.91 -12.12
CA ASN A 178 5.39 1.56 -13.01
C ASN A 178 3.99 0.96 -12.88
N LYS A 179 3.93 -0.36 -12.72
CA LYS A 179 2.68 -1.08 -12.43
C LYS A 179 2.05 -0.57 -11.14
N LEU A 180 2.82 -0.47 -10.07
CA LEU A 180 2.35 0.03 -8.79
C LEU A 180 1.87 1.48 -8.91
N PHE A 181 2.68 2.36 -9.53
CA PHE A 181 2.34 3.76 -9.76
C PHE A 181 0.98 3.91 -10.47
N LYS A 182 0.79 3.23 -11.61
CA LYS A 182 -0.44 3.25 -12.40
C LYS A 182 -1.67 2.87 -11.57
N HIS A 183 -1.64 1.74 -10.88
CA HIS A 183 -2.82 1.25 -10.14
C HIS A 183 -3.10 2.06 -8.87
N LYS A 184 -2.06 2.57 -8.19
CA LYS A 184 -2.25 3.47 -7.05
C LYS A 184 -2.80 4.83 -7.47
N MET A 185 -2.42 5.32 -8.66
CA MET A 185 -2.95 6.57 -9.20
C MET A 185 -4.45 6.46 -9.51
N VAL A 186 -4.89 5.32 -10.07
CA VAL A 186 -6.32 5.03 -10.27
C VAL A 186 -7.06 5.05 -8.93
N LEU A 187 -6.54 4.36 -7.90
CA LEU A 187 -7.14 4.36 -6.56
C LEU A 187 -7.25 5.78 -5.97
N ALA A 188 -6.18 6.57 -6.06
CA ALA A 188 -6.20 7.94 -5.57
C ALA A 188 -7.28 8.78 -6.26
N ASN A 189 -7.46 8.62 -7.57
CA ASN A 189 -8.49 9.32 -8.33
C ASN A 189 -9.91 8.83 -7.99
N ASP A 190 -10.12 7.51 -7.89
CA ASP A 190 -11.41 6.92 -7.51
C ASP A 190 -11.84 7.42 -6.11
N LEU A 191 -10.91 7.47 -5.14
CA LEU A 191 -11.18 7.99 -3.79
C LEU A 191 -11.40 9.51 -3.77
N GLY A 192 -10.62 10.28 -4.54
CA GLY A 192 -10.82 11.74 -4.64
C GLY A 192 -12.15 12.13 -5.28
N GLY A 193 -12.72 11.26 -6.13
CA GLY A 193 -14.05 11.43 -6.68
C GLY A 193 -15.19 11.21 -5.68
N LEU A 194 -14.93 10.56 -4.54
CA LEU A 194 -15.95 10.36 -3.48
C LEU A 194 -16.13 11.59 -2.60
N ALA A 195 -15.06 12.37 -2.38
CA ALA A 195 -15.07 13.51 -1.48
C ALA A 195 -14.09 14.58 -1.97
N SER A 196 -14.61 15.78 -2.21
CA SER A 196 -13.79 16.98 -2.44
C SER A 196 -13.34 17.54 -1.09
N CYS A 197 -12.14 17.16 -0.66
CA CYS A 197 -11.27 18.03 0.11
C CYS A 197 -10.60 18.99 -0.91
#